data_AF-A0A924WKR6-F1
#
_entry.id   AF-A0A924WKR6-F1
#
_cell.length_a   1.000
_cell.length_b   1.000
_cell.length_c   1.000
_cell.angle_alpha   90.00
_cell.angle_beta   90.00
_cell.angle_gamma   90.00
#
_symmetry.space_group_name_H-M   'P 1'
#
loop_
_entity.id
_entity.type
_entity.pdbx_description
1 polymer ?
#
loop_
_entity_poly.entity_id
_entity_poly.type
_entity_poly.pdbx_seq_one_letter_code
_entity_poly.pdbx_strand_id
1 'polypeptide(L)'
;MSKVQAQAVIDTKVFLSIADNIKTDELELFVRELNSIITRRKSKNATYRQRELLRLINQTVLPKDKWERYLELAEKLDDETIGESERQEFLQLVSEEEELRNVRVGLLIELSQLRRISLSALMEELGLYPPGRA
;
A
#
# COMPACT_ATOMS: atom_id res chain seq x y z
N MET A 1 39.32 -26.43 -18.82
CA MET A 1 38.03 -27.07 -18.45
C MET A 1 36.93 -26.38 -19.22
N SER A 2 36.27 -27.07 -20.15
CA SER A 2 35.20 -26.50 -20.98
C SER A 2 33.91 -26.37 -20.17
N LYS A 3 33.23 -25.22 -20.27
CA LYS A 3 31.91 -24.99 -19.65
C LYS A 3 30.82 -25.39 -20.64
N VAL A 4 29.93 -26.29 -20.24
CA VAL A 4 28.72 -26.64 -20.99
C VAL A 4 27.56 -25.85 -20.39
N GLN A 5 26.83 -25.10 -21.22
CA GLN A 5 25.56 -24.46 -20.83
C GLN A 5 24.41 -25.31 -21.36
N ALA A 6 23.54 -25.79 -20.47
CA ALA A 6 22.31 -26.49 -20.82
C ALA A 6 21.10 -25.59 -20.49
N GLN A 7 20.21 -25.38 -21.45
CA GLN A 7 18.87 -24.84 -21.22
C GLN A 7 17.89 -26.01 -21.17
N ALA A 8 17.29 -26.25 -20.01
CA ALA A 8 16.26 -27.26 -19.84
C ALA A 8 14.88 -26.58 -19.78
N VAL A 9 13.91 -27.12 -20.52
CA VAL A 9 12.50 -26.76 -20.38
C VAL A 9 11.88 -27.72 -19.37
N ILE A 10 11.40 -27.20 -18.25
CA ILE A 10 10.79 -27.98 -17.17
C ILE A 10 9.37 -27.49 -16.95
N ASP A 11 8.43 -28.42 -16.80
CA ASP A 11 7.04 -28.11 -16.44
C ASP A 11 6.95 -27.52 -15.03
N THR A 12 6.08 -26.54 -14.82
CA THR A 12 5.97 -25.84 -13.53
C THR A 12 5.55 -26.77 -12.39
N LYS A 13 4.72 -27.79 -12.64
CA LYS A 13 4.34 -28.77 -11.61
C LYS A 13 5.52 -29.64 -11.22
N VAL A 14 6.33 -30.05 -12.21
CA VAL A 14 7.57 -30.80 -11.96
C VAL A 14 8.54 -29.94 -11.16
N PHE A 15 8.68 -28.66 -11.50
CA PHE A 15 9.49 -27.72 -10.74
C PHE A 15 9.05 -27.60 -9.27
N LEU A 16 7.74 -27.49 -9.01
CA LEU A 16 7.21 -27.43 -7.65
C LEU A 16 7.45 -28.72 -6.86
N SER A 17 7.33 -29.89 -7.49
CA SER A 17 7.64 -31.16 -6.84
C SER A 17 9.12 -31.31 -6.45
N ILE A 18 10.01 -30.64 -7.19
CA ILE A 18 11.44 -30.60 -6.85
C ILE A 18 11.68 -29.61 -5.70
N ALA A 19 10.93 -28.51 -5.63
CA ALA A 19 11.05 -27.50 -4.58
C ALA A 19 10.79 -28.07 -3.17
N ASP A 20 9.94 -29.11 -3.05
CA ASP A 20 9.68 -29.82 -1.79
C ASP A 20 10.94 -30.48 -1.19
N ASN A 21 11.96 -30.75 -2.02
CA ASN A 21 13.22 -31.38 -1.59
C ASN A 21 14.34 -30.35 -1.34
N ILE A 22 14.06 -29.06 -1.48
CA ILE A 22 15.02 -27.98 -1.19
C ILE A 22 14.99 -27.72 0.32
N LYS A 23 16.16 -27.43 0.91
CA LYS A 23 16.23 -27.03 2.32
C LYS A 23 15.44 -25.74 2.56
N THR A 24 14.80 -25.62 3.71
CA THR A 24 13.90 -24.49 4.01
C THR A 24 14.56 -23.12 3.85
N ASP A 25 15.80 -22.96 4.29
CA ASP A 25 16.56 -21.71 4.18
C ASP A 25 16.88 -21.34 2.72
N GLU A 26 17.27 -22.32 1.91
CA GLU A 26 17.50 -22.15 0.47
C GLU A 26 16.18 -21.88 -0.28
N LEU A 27 15.09 -22.52 0.12
CA LEU A 27 13.76 -22.31 -0.44
C LEU A 27 13.23 -20.90 -0.11
N GLU A 28 13.45 -20.41 1.10
CA GLU A 28 13.10 -19.05 1.50
C GLU A 28 13.86 -18.00 0.67
N LEU A 29 15.18 -18.19 0.47
CA LEU A 29 15.98 -17.33 -0.41
C LEU A 29 15.46 -17.36 -1.84
N PHE A 30 15.13 -18.55 -2.35
CA PHE A 30 14.58 -18.72 -3.68
C PHE A 30 13.22 -18.03 -3.85
N VAL A 31 12.33 -18.11 -2.85
CA VAL A 31 11.05 -17.41 -2.83
C VAL A 31 11.22 -15.89 -2.83
N ARG A 32 12.22 -15.34 -2.12
CA ARG A 32 12.53 -13.91 -2.16
C ARG A 32 12.93 -13.46 -3.57
N GLU A 33 13.74 -14.25 -4.27
CA GLU A 33 14.13 -13.97 -5.66
C GLU A 33 12.96 -14.10 -6.64
N LEU A 34 12.10 -15.11 -6.48
CA LEU A 34 10.86 -15.21 -7.26
C LEU A 34 9.95 -14.00 -7.04
N ASN A 35 9.82 -13.54 -5.79
CA ASN A 35 9.04 -12.34 -5.46
C ASN A 35 9.65 -11.07 -6.06
N SER A 36 10.97 -10.97 -6.17
CA SER A 36 11.65 -9.85 -6.86
C SER A 36 11.31 -9.85 -8.36
N ILE A 37 11.31 -11.03 -8.99
CA ILE A 37 10.91 -11.22 -10.40
C ILE A 37 9.43 -10.89 -10.60
N ILE A 38 8.56 -11.37 -9.73
CA ILE A 38 7.12 -11.10 -9.75
C ILE A 38 6.87 -9.59 -9.61
N THR A 39 7.52 -8.93 -8.66
CA THR A 39 7.45 -7.49 -8.45
C THR A 39 7.87 -6.72 -9.70
N ARG A 40 9.00 -7.10 -10.31
CA ARG A 40 9.50 -6.50 -11.56
C ARG A 40 8.60 -6.76 -12.77
N ARG A 41 7.92 -7.91 -12.84
CA ARG A 41 6.95 -8.22 -13.92
C ARG A 41 5.64 -7.46 -13.70
N LYS A 42 5.21 -7.33 -12.46
CA LYS A 42 4.03 -6.58 -12.05
C LYS A 42 4.21 -5.08 -12.20
N SER A 43 5.40 -4.54 -11.93
CA SER A 43 5.72 -3.14 -12.22
C SER A 43 5.75 -2.83 -13.72
N LYS A 44 6.08 -3.80 -14.57
CA LYS A 44 5.90 -3.70 -16.03
C LYS A 44 4.44 -3.78 -16.49
N ASN A 45 3.54 -4.29 -15.66
CA ASN A 45 2.10 -4.35 -15.93
C ASN A 45 1.39 -3.20 -15.22
N ALA A 46 1.26 -2.07 -15.92
CA ALA A 46 0.64 -0.85 -15.40
C ALA A 46 -0.73 -1.12 -14.73
N THR A 47 -1.55 -2.02 -15.27
CA THR A 47 -2.86 -2.39 -14.71
C THR A 47 -2.74 -3.08 -13.35
N TYR A 48 -1.73 -3.93 -13.14
CA TYR A 48 -1.50 -4.52 -11.81
C TYR A 48 -1.08 -3.44 -10.80
N ARG A 49 -0.11 -2.60 -11.15
CA ARG A 49 0.40 -1.59 -10.22
C ARG A 49 -0.68 -0.58 -9.85
N GLN A 50 -1.52 -0.16 -10.80
CA GLN A 50 -2.67 0.70 -10.51
C GLN A 50 -3.65 0.07 -9.52
N ARG A 51 -3.99 -1.22 -9.67
CA ARG A 51 -4.87 -1.94 -8.70
C ARG A 51 -4.25 -2.00 -7.31
N GLU A 52 -2.95 -2.27 -7.23
CA GLU A 52 -2.24 -2.33 -5.96
C GLU A 52 -2.17 -0.96 -5.28
N LEU A 53 -1.92 0.11 -6.04
CA LEU A 53 -1.95 1.47 -5.51
C LEU A 53 -3.32 1.84 -4.97
N LEU A 54 -4.40 1.52 -5.68
CA LEU A 54 -5.76 1.73 -5.18
C LEU A 54 -6.03 0.97 -3.87
N ARG A 55 -5.57 -0.28 -3.78
CA ARG A 55 -5.67 -1.08 -2.54
C ARG A 55 -4.93 -0.41 -1.38
N LEU A 56 -3.69 0.05 -1.62
CA LEU A 56 -2.88 0.73 -0.61
C LEU A 56 -3.47 2.08 -0.19
N ILE A 57 -3.97 2.88 -1.14
CA ILE A 57 -4.63 4.17 -0.87
C ILE A 57 -5.84 3.99 0.06
N ASN A 58 -6.59 2.90 -0.12
CA ASN A 58 -7.74 2.58 0.75
C ASN A 58 -7.34 2.01 2.12
N GLN A 59 -6.08 1.59 2.30
CA GLN A 59 -5.55 1.11 3.58
C GLN A 59 -4.79 2.19 4.36
N THR A 60 -4.37 3.27 3.71
CA THR A 60 -3.73 4.42 4.34
C THR A 60 -4.77 5.41 4.87
N VAL A 61 -5.64 4.92 5.73
CA VAL A 61 -6.66 5.67 6.47
C VAL A 61 -6.77 5.09 7.87
N LEU A 62 -7.25 5.88 8.83
CA LEU A 62 -7.49 5.35 10.17
C LEU A 62 -8.46 4.15 10.10
N PRO A 63 -8.20 3.09 10.89
CA PRO A 63 -9.19 2.05 11.16
C PRO A 63 -10.52 2.65 11.62
N LYS A 64 -11.63 1.97 11.29
CA LYS A 64 -12.98 2.50 11.51
C LYS A 64 -13.23 2.93 12.96
N ASP A 65 -12.81 2.11 13.91
CA ASP A 65 -12.90 2.38 15.35
C ASP A 65 -12.11 3.63 15.76
N LYS A 66 -10.89 3.79 15.27
CA LYS A 66 -10.08 4.99 15.50
C LYS A 66 -10.67 6.23 14.84
N TRP A 67 -11.25 6.08 13.65
CA TRP A 67 -11.91 7.17 12.94
C TRP A 67 -13.19 7.63 13.66
N GLU A 68 -14.02 6.70 14.13
CA GLU A 68 -15.19 7.01 14.95
C GLU A 68 -14.80 7.73 16.25
N ARG A 69 -13.74 7.26 16.92
CA ARG A 69 -13.20 7.91 18.12
C ARG A 69 -12.64 9.30 17.83
N TYR A 70 -11.93 9.46 16.71
CA TYR A 70 -11.45 10.75 16.24
C TYR A 70 -12.60 11.74 16.06
N LEU A 71 -13.70 11.32 15.41
CA LEU A 71 -14.87 12.18 15.18
C LEU A 71 -15.57 12.56 16.49
N GLU A 72 -15.75 11.61 17.41
CA GLU A 72 -16.34 11.90 18.73
C GLU A 72 -15.51 12.94 19.49
N LEU A 73 -14.19 12.78 19.48
CA LEU A 73 -13.28 13.71 20.16
C LEU A 73 -13.21 15.07 19.47
N ALA A 74 -13.33 15.12 18.14
CA ALA A 74 -13.43 16.37 17.40
C ALA A 74 -14.71 17.14 17.78
N GLU A 75 -15.85 16.46 17.87
CA GLU A 75 -17.13 17.05 18.30
C GLU A 75 -17.03 17.60 19.73
N LYS A 76 -16.46 16.83 20.67
CA LYS A 76 -16.21 17.32 22.04
C LYS A 76 -15.25 18.51 22.10
N LEU A 77 -14.27 18.56 21.19
CA LEU A 77 -13.33 19.67 21.09
C LEU A 77 -14.06 20.95 20.60
N ASP A 78 -14.91 20.82 19.58
CA ASP A 78 -15.72 21.92 19.05
C ASP A 78 -16.75 22.43 20.08
N ASP A 79 -17.33 21.53 20.88
CA ASP A 79 -18.26 21.84 21.96
C ASP A 79 -17.58 22.32 23.26
N GLU A 80 -16.25 22.40 23.29
CA GLU A 80 -15.43 22.73 24.48
C GLU A 80 -15.68 21.81 25.69
N THR A 81 -16.18 20.59 25.48
CA THR A 81 -16.47 19.61 26.53
C THR A 81 -15.37 18.57 26.72
N ILE A 82 -14.36 18.58 25.86
CA ILE A 82 -13.25 17.61 25.89
C ILE A 82 -12.41 17.72 27.17
N GLY A 83 -12.24 16.59 27.86
CA GLY A 83 -11.34 16.50 29.02
C GLY A 83 -9.85 16.51 28.62
N GLU A 84 -8.96 16.74 29.58
CA GLU A 84 -7.51 16.78 29.29
C GLU A 84 -6.99 15.44 28.74
N SER A 85 -7.41 14.30 29.33
CA SER A 85 -7.00 12.98 28.84
C SER A 85 -7.51 12.70 27.42
N GLU A 86 -8.75 13.12 27.13
CA GLU A 86 -9.37 13.00 25.81
C GLU A 86 -8.67 13.90 24.78
N ARG A 87 -8.23 15.09 25.19
CA ARG A 87 -7.45 15.99 24.34
C ARG A 87 -6.10 15.37 23.95
N GLN A 88 -5.42 14.73 24.89
CA GLN A 88 -4.17 14.02 24.57
C GLN A 88 -4.40 12.84 23.62
N GLU A 89 -5.49 12.09 23.81
CA GLU A 89 -5.90 11.03 22.89
C GLU A 89 -6.20 11.58 21.49
N PHE A 90 -6.93 12.69 21.40
CA PHE A 90 -7.25 13.34 20.14
C PHE A 90 -5.97 13.76 19.38
N LEU A 91 -5.00 14.37 20.07
CA LEU A 91 -3.72 14.75 19.45
C LEU A 91 -2.95 13.55 18.90
N GLN A 92 -3.01 12.39 19.56
CA GLN A 92 -2.39 11.16 19.06
C GLN A 92 -3.09 10.65 17.79
N LEU A 93 -4.43 10.65 17.78
CA LEU A 93 -5.21 10.24 16.60
C LEU A 93 -5.02 11.19 15.42
N VAL A 94 -4.92 12.51 15.67
CA VAL A 94 -4.55 13.50 14.66
C VAL A 94 -3.19 13.12 14.06
N SER A 95 -2.15 12.95 14.89
CA SER A 95 -0.81 12.62 14.42
C SER A 95 -0.78 11.34 13.57
N GLU A 96 -1.48 10.29 13.99
CA GLU A 96 -1.57 9.04 13.24
C GLU A 96 -2.28 9.24 11.88
N GLU A 97 -3.38 9.99 11.85
CA GLU A 97 -4.08 10.33 10.61
C GLU A 97 -3.21 11.17 9.67
N GLU A 98 -2.43 12.13 10.19
CA GLU A 98 -1.52 12.94 9.38
C GLU A 98 -0.42 12.09 8.72
N GLU A 99 0.16 11.14 9.47
CA GLU A 99 1.15 10.20 8.95
C GLU A 99 0.55 9.35 7.82
N LEU A 100 -0.64 8.79 8.03
CA LEU A 100 -1.35 8.00 7.03
C LEU A 100 -1.68 8.85 5.79
N ARG A 101 -2.12 10.10 5.98
CA ARG A 101 -2.41 11.04 4.89
C ARG A 101 -1.15 11.37 4.08
N ASN A 102 0.00 11.57 4.72
CA ASN A 102 1.26 11.81 4.03
C ASN A 102 1.67 10.63 3.15
N VAL A 103 1.54 9.40 3.66
CA VAL A 103 1.76 8.18 2.86
C VAL A 103 0.77 8.11 1.70
N ARG A 104 -0.51 8.40 1.95
CA ARG A 104 -1.58 8.37 0.94
C ARG A 104 -1.32 9.33 -0.21
N VAL A 105 -0.81 10.53 0.06
CA VAL A 105 -0.44 11.51 -0.98
C VAL A 105 0.65 10.95 -1.89
N GLY A 106 1.67 10.30 -1.33
CA GLY A 106 2.72 9.63 -2.12
C GLY A 106 2.16 8.57 -3.07
N LEU A 107 1.22 7.76 -2.59
CA LEU A 107 0.56 6.72 -3.41
C LEU A 107 -0.32 7.31 -4.52
N LEU A 108 -1.04 8.40 -4.24
CA LEU A 108 -1.84 9.12 -5.22
C LEU A 108 -0.97 9.77 -6.30
N ILE A 109 0.17 10.34 -5.93
CA ILE A 109 1.14 10.88 -6.89
C ILE A 109 1.62 9.77 -7.83
N GLU A 110 2.01 8.61 -7.30
CA GLU A 110 2.44 7.48 -8.13
C GLU A 110 1.33 7.00 -9.08
N LEU A 111 0.09 6.91 -8.59
CA LEU A 111 -1.06 6.51 -9.41
C LEU A 111 -1.32 7.52 -10.54
N SER A 112 -1.19 8.82 -10.27
CA SER A 112 -1.39 9.87 -11.26
C SER A 112 -0.35 9.79 -12.39
N GLN A 113 0.91 9.50 -12.04
CA GLN A 113 1.99 9.29 -13.00
C GLN A 113 1.75 8.06 -13.87
N LEU A 114 1.28 6.96 -13.29
CA LEU A 114 0.95 5.74 -14.04
C LEU A 114 -0.24 5.93 -14.99
N ARG A 115 -1.20 6.79 -14.63
CA ARG A 115 -2.35 7.15 -15.48
C ARG A 115 -2.07 8.29 -16.46
N ARG A 116 -0.93 8.98 -16.31
CA ARG A 116 -0.54 10.15 -17.10
C ARG A 116 -1.54 11.31 -16.99
N ILE A 117 -2.11 11.50 -15.79
CA ILE A 117 -2.99 12.62 -15.45
C ILE A 117 -2.38 13.41 -14.29
N SER A 118 -2.84 14.64 -14.07
CA SER A 118 -2.40 15.39 -12.89
C SER A 118 -2.94 14.75 -11.60
N LEU A 119 -2.27 15.01 -10.48
CA LEU A 119 -2.78 14.60 -9.17
C LEU A 119 -4.19 15.15 -8.92
N SER A 120 -4.44 16.42 -9.30
CA SER A 120 -5.76 17.04 -9.17
C SER A 120 -6.85 16.33 -9.97
N ALA A 121 -6.56 15.96 -11.22
CA ALA A 121 -7.50 15.23 -12.06
C ALA A 121 -7.75 13.81 -11.52
N LEU A 122 -6.71 13.13 -11.02
CA LEU A 122 -6.88 11.85 -10.35
C LEU A 122 -7.76 11.96 -9.10
N MET A 123 -7.51 12.98 -8.28
CA MET A 123 -8.30 13.21 -7.06
C MET A 123 -9.78 13.45 -7.41
N GLU A 124 -10.06 14.23 -8.45
CA GLU A 124 -11.42 14.43 -8.98
C GLU A 124 -12.04 13.11 -9.50
N GLU A 125 -11.32 12.30 -10.27
CA GLU A 125 -11.77 10.98 -10.72
C GLU A 125 -12.14 10.04 -9.57
N LEU A 126 -11.40 10.13 -8.45
CA LEU A 126 -11.61 9.30 -7.27
C LEU A 126 -12.62 9.89 -6.28
N GLY A 127 -13.21 11.05 -6.57
CA GLY A 127 -14.12 11.75 -5.66
C GLY A 127 -13.42 12.27 -4.39
N LEU A 128 -12.11 12.49 -4.44
CA LEU A 128 -11.30 13.04 -3.36
C LEU A 128 -11.21 14.55 -3.55
N TYR A 129 -11.98 15.31 -2.76
CA TYR A 129 -11.88 16.76 -2.78
C TYR A 129 -10.89 17.24 -1.71
N PRO A 130 -9.97 18.17 -2.02
CA PRO A 130 -9.24 18.86 -0.97
C PRO A 130 -10.25 19.60 -0.07
N PRO A 131 -10.07 19.60 1.26
CA PRO A 131 -10.87 20.45 2.14
C PRO A 131 -10.64 21.90 1.72
N GLY A 132 -11.67 22.54 1.16
CA GLY A 132 -11.58 23.92 0.66
C GLY A 132 -12.30 24.27 -0.66
N ARG A 133 -13.06 23.35 -1.27
CA ARG A 133 -14.08 23.75 -2.27
C ARG A 133 -15.48 23.54 -1.70
N ALA A 134 -15.91 24.54 -0.92
CA ALA A 134 -17.33 24.88 -0.78
C ALA A 134 -17.80 25.59 -2.07
#